data_AF-A0A2T0W684-F1
#
_entry.id   AF-A0A2T0W684-F1
#
_cell.length_a   1.000
_cell.length_b   1.000
_cell.length_c   1.000
_cell.angle_alpha   90.00
_cell.angle_beta   90.00
_cell.angle_gamma   90.00
#
_symmetry.space_group_name_H-M   'P 1'
#
loop_
_entity.id
_entity.type
_entity.pdbx_description
1 polymer ?
#
loop_
_entity_poly.entity_id
_entity_poly.type
_entity_poly.pdbx_seq_one_letter_code
_entity_poly.pdbx_strand_id
1 'polypeptide(L)'
;MDELQRRLLEQGEDASIILTTNSQGKCQTSIYNIHGLRVTGLTAFAESNVPMNILSKIVAGHASVLMTFYYLKHSTAHVSEILSEAHQKIHTISSDEFRKSLKEASIDNLKRKVVANEDYTLDEISSSSLQPDQFFDVGVGLCPKGGAACAEGTRRVGGRYSPVKGGPRNCVQCRFLISGEPWLIPLTLKQQHLIAKTQTLTARHKELDQQSEEAKIARLEAKKAGDTAELTRCRQALKALENEIETTEAHLHDRFADITAVHSLIKSIRELPNSGGGENLPALIAHENFSDHGYGEGTRFQQLDTVLNRPVFTGGQNSRRIACYGT
;
A
#
# COMPACT_ATOMS: atom_id res chain seq x y z
N MET A 1 39.49 1.45 28.02
CA MET A 1 39.51 1.41 26.55
C MET A 1 40.90 1.03 26.05
N ASP A 2 41.97 1.55 26.64
CA ASP A 2 43.37 1.16 26.34
C ASP A 2 43.61 -0.36 26.48
N GLU A 3 43.13 -0.94 27.58
CA GLU A 3 43.20 -2.39 27.80
C GLU A 3 42.34 -3.21 26.82
N LEU A 4 41.24 -2.65 26.34
CA LEU A 4 40.36 -3.30 25.36
C LEU A 4 41.02 -3.32 23.98
N GLN A 5 41.59 -2.18 23.56
CA GLN A 5 42.34 -2.09 22.31
C GLN A 5 43.58 -3.00 22.32
N ARG A 6 44.28 -3.08 23.46
CA ARG A 6 45.41 -4.02 23.62
C ARG A 6 44.98 -5.48 23.42
N ARG A 7 43.86 -5.90 24.00
CA ARG A 7 43.34 -7.27 23.85
C ARG A 7 42.86 -7.57 22.43
N LEU A 8 42.28 -6.60 21.73
CA LEU A 8 41.84 -6.78 20.34
C LEU A 8 43.04 -6.89 19.38
N LEU A 9 44.10 -6.13 19.62
CA LEU A 9 45.37 -6.26 18.91
C LEU A 9 46.05 -7.62 19.18
N GLU A 10 45.98 -8.12 20.43
CA GLU A 10 46.46 -9.47 20.78
C GLU A 10 45.63 -10.58 20.11
N GLN A 11 44.36 -10.32 19.78
CA GLN A 11 43.48 -11.21 19.03
C GLN A 11 43.61 -11.07 17.50
N GLY A 12 44.45 -10.15 17.01
CA GLY A 12 44.70 -9.95 15.58
C GLY A 12 43.68 -9.06 14.86
N GLU A 13 42.82 -8.33 15.60
CA GLU A 13 41.90 -7.36 15.02
C GLU A 13 42.53 -5.95 15.02
N ASP A 14 42.76 -5.38 13.84
CA ASP A 14 43.25 -3.99 13.65
C ASP A 14 42.13 -2.97 13.87
N ALA A 15 41.62 -2.88 15.09
CA ALA A 15 40.58 -1.92 15.49
C ALA A 15 41.15 -0.77 16.32
N SER A 16 41.20 0.44 15.75
CA SER A 16 41.57 1.66 16.49
C SER A 16 40.37 2.24 17.23
N ILE A 17 40.34 2.12 18.56
CA ILE A 17 39.20 2.57 19.40
C ILE A 17 39.44 3.94 20.05
N ILE A 18 40.71 4.35 20.21
CA ILE A 18 41.11 5.62 20.80
C ILE A 18 41.24 6.69 19.71
N LEU A 19 40.61 7.85 19.90
CA LEU A 19 40.64 8.97 18.95
C LEU A 19 41.67 10.04 19.32
N THR A 20 41.81 10.35 20.62
CA THR A 20 42.83 11.29 21.11
C THR A 20 43.46 10.83 22.42
N THR A 21 44.76 11.07 22.54
CA THR A 21 45.56 10.80 23.74
C THR A 21 46.09 12.11 24.31
N ASN A 22 46.15 12.21 25.63
CA ASN A 22 46.76 13.36 26.31
C ASN A 22 48.30 13.24 26.28
N SER A 23 49.00 14.32 26.59
CA SER A 23 50.46 14.43 26.78
C SER A 23 51.10 13.38 27.71
N GLN A 24 50.31 12.66 28.52
CA GLN A 24 50.74 11.56 29.39
C GLN A 24 50.39 10.15 28.84
N GLY A 25 49.99 10.04 27.57
CA GLY A 25 49.69 8.76 26.91
C GLY A 25 48.38 8.09 27.32
N LYS A 26 47.54 8.73 28.15
CA LYS A 26 46.20 8.23 28.52
C LYS A 26 45.16 8.63 27.48
N CYS A 27 44.26 7.71 27.16
CA CYS A 27 43.11 7.97 26.30
C CYS A 27 42.21 9.09 26.88
N GLN A 28 42.00 10.15 26.11
CA GLN A 28 41.13 11.25 26.47
C GLN A 28 39.75 11.11 25.83
N THR A 29 39.69 10.64 24.58
CA THR A 29 38.43 10.34 23.89
C THR A 29 38.53 9.02 23.14
N SER A 30 37.47 8.21 23.25
CA SER A 30 37.31 6.94 22.55
C SER A 30 36.06 6.98 21.67
N ILE A 31 36.07 6.21 20.59
CA ILE A 31 34.93 6.07 19.68
C ILE A 31 33.68 5.60 20.44
N TYR A 32 33.87 4.71 21.42
CA TYR A 32 32.81 4.19 22.28
C TYR A 32 32.99 4.73 23.71
N ASN A 33 31.94 5.35 24.25
CA ASN A 33 31.86 5.71 25.66
C ASN A 33 31.04 4.66 26.43
N ILE A 34 31.29 4.52 27.74
CA ILE A 34 30.58 3.54 28.59
C ILE A 34 29.06 3.77 28.56
N HIS A 35 28.64 5.04 28.54
CA HIS A 35 27.23 5.41 28.49
C HIS A 35 26.58 5.04 27.14
N GLY A 36 27.25 5.28 26.01
CA GLY A 36 26.78 4.92 24.68
C GLY A 36 26.72 3.41 24.49
N LEU A 37 27.72 2.66 24.96
CA LEU A 37 27.68 1.19 24.97
C LEU A 37 26.45 0.66 25.75
N ARG A 38 26.11 1.31 26.86
CA ARG A 38 24.90 0.97 27.65
C ARG A 38 23.62 1.27 26.87
N VAL A 39 23.51 2.45 26.23
CA VAL A 39 22.36 2.81 25.39
C VAL A 39 22.21 1.83 24.22
N THR A 40 23.29 1.55 23.50
CA THR A 40 23.31 0.62 22.35
C THR A 40 22.96 -0.80 22.78
N GLY A 41 23.53 -1.31 23.87
CA GLY A 41 23.24 -2.65 24.38
C GLY A 41 21.79 -2.79 24.83
N LEU A 42 21.25 -1.81 25.58
CA LEU A 42 19.85 -1.83 26.00
C LEU A 42 18.90 -1.73 24.82
N THR A 43 19.22 -0.90 23.83
CA THR A 43 18.43 -0.77 22.60
C THR A 43 18.43 -2.10 21.83
N ALA A 44 19.59 -2.73 21.59
CA ALA A 44 19.68 -3.99 20.86
C ALA A 44 18.88 -5.13 21.51
N PHE A 45 18.89 -5.22 22.85
CA PHE A 45 18.07 -6.23 23.54
C PHE A 45 16.57 -5.92 23.48
N ALA A 46 16.18 -4.64 23.52
CA ALA A 46 14.79 -4.26 23.34
C ALA A 46 14.28 -4.58 21.93
N GLU A 47 15.10 -4.33 20.90
CA GLU A 47 14.80 -4.68 19.51
C GLU A 47 14.71 -6.20 19.30
N SER A 48 15.43 -6.98 20.11
CA SER A 48 15.34 -8.46 20.13
C SER A 48 14.12 -9.00 20.89
N ASN A 49 13.10 -8.16 21.14
CA ASN A 49 11.87 -8.50 21.87
C ASN A 49 12.08 -8.98 23.32
N VAL A 50 13.16 -8.57 23.99
CA VAL A 50 13.33 -8.88 25.41
C VAL A 50 12.34 -8.05 26.23
N PRO A 51 11.52 -8.68 27.10
CA PRO A 51 10.55 -7.96 27.92
C PRO A 51 11.17 -6.84 28.77
N MET A 52 10.51 -5.68 28.78
CA MET A 52 11.03 -4.46 29.41
C MET A 52 11.31 -4.61 30.91
N ASN A 53 10.50 -5.41 31.60
CA ASN A 53 10.68 -5.73 33.01
C ASN A 53 12.00 -6.46 33.28
N ILE A 54 12.43 -7.31 32.35
CA ILE A 54 13.70 -8.05 32.44
C ILE A 54 14.87 -7.11 32.17
N LEU A 55 14.78 -6.30 31.10
CA LEU A 55 15.82 -5.32 30.77
C LEU A 55 16.06 -4.32 31.89
N SER A 56 15.00 -3.79 32.47
CA SER A 56 15.09 -2.80 33.53
C SER A 56 15.70 -3.37 34.81
N LYS A 57 15.26 -4.56 35.25
CA LYS A 57 15.64 -5.12 36.55
C LYS A 57 16.96 -5.90 36.51
N ILE A 58 17.22 -6.64 35.44
CA ILE A 58 18.34 -7.59 35.36
C ILE A 58 19.53 -6.99 34.62
N VAL A 59 19.31 -6.35 33.46
CA VAL A 59 20.41 -5.86 32.61
C VAL A 59 20.85 -4.46 33.03
N ALA A 60 19.90 -3.54 33.25
CA ALA A 60 20.20 -2.16 33.60
C ALA A 60 20.32 -1.91 35.11
N GLY A 61 19.66 -2.73 35.94
CA GLY A 61 19.59 -2.50 37.40
C GLY A 61 18.90 -1.19 37.77
N HIS A 62 17.97 -0.71 36.94
CA HIS A 62 17.24 0.53 37.19
C HIS A 62 16.13 0.34 38.22
N ALA A 63 15.98 1.31 39.13
CA ALA A 63 14.93 1.32 40.16
C ALA A 63 13.50 1.42 39.58
N SER A 64 13.35 1.97 38.37
CA SER A 64 12.08 2.10 37.67
C SER A 64 12.25 1.83 36.18
N VAL A 65 11.23 1.23 35.56
CA VAL A 65 11.16 0.95 34.12
C VAL A 65 11.24 2.23 33.28
N LEU A 66 10.71 3.35 33.79
CA LEU A 66 10.78 4.65 33.10
C LEU A 66 12.21 5.12 32.84
N MET A 67 13.13 4.82 33.76
CA MET A 67 14.56 5.11 33.55
C MET A 67 15.09 4.32 32.38
N THR A 68 14.68 3.06 32.20
CA THR A 68 15.09 2.22 31.06
C THR A 68 14.56 2.74 29.74
N PHE A 69 13.31 3.24 29.70
CA PHE A 69 12.74 3.87 28.50
C PHE A 69 13.56 5.07 28.01
N TYR A 70 14.13 5.87 28.91
CA TYR A 70 14.98 7.01 28.52
C TYR A 70 16.27 6.58 27.76
N TYR A 71 16.73 5.35 27.98
CA TYR A 71 17.92 4.79 27.32
C TYR A 71 17.61 4.07 26.01
N LEU A 72 16.33 3.91 25.64
CA LEU A 72 15.94 3.27 24.39
C LEU A 72 15.93 4.30 23.28
N LYS A 73 16.81 4.10 22.29
CA LYS A 73 16.88 4.94 21.10
C LYS A 73 16.62 4.08 19.87
N HIS A 74 15.36 3.71 19.66
CA HIS A 74 14.96 2.99 18.47
C HIS A 74 15.22 3.83 17.22
N SER A 75 15.76 3.19 16.19
CA SER A 75 15.84 3.79 14.86
C SER A 75 14.44 4.01 14.30
N THR A 76 14.24 5.10 13.56
CA THR A 76 12.98 5.35 12.83
C THR A 76 12.64 4.22 11.86
N ALA A 77 13.66 3.59 11.26
CA ALA A 77 13.49 2.44 10.38
C ALA A 77 12.93 1.23 11.14
N HIS A 78 13.46 0.94 12.33
CA HIS A 78 13.01 -0.18 13.16
C HIS A 78 11.57 0.01 13.65
N VAL A 79 11.21 1.22 14.06
CA VAL A 79 9.82 1.55 14.44
C VAL A 79 8.88 1.36 13.25
N SER A 80 9.28 1.80 12.05
CA SER A 80 8.46 1.61 10.84
C SER A 80 8.27 0.14 10.49
N GLU A 81 9.29 -0.70 10.70
CA GLU A 81 9.23 -2.13 10.45
C GLU A 81 8.25 -2.82 11.40
N ILE A 82 8.35 -2.56 12.71
CA ILE A 82 7.42 -3.10 13.72
C ILE A 82 5.97 -2.69 13.41
N LEU A 83 5.75 -1.41 13.10
CA LEU A 83 4.41 -0.92 12.78
C LEU A 83 3.87 -1.59 11.50
N SER A 84 4.73 -1.79 10.49
CA SER A 84 4.34 -2.47 9.26
C SER A 84 3.99 -3.94 9.50
N GLU A 85 4.75 -4.65 10.34
CA GLU A 85 4.46 -6.04 10.72
C GLU A 85 3.15 -6.14 11.51
N ALA A 86 2.94 -5.23 12.48
CA ALA A 86 1.71 -5.15 13.24
C ALA A 86 0.50 -4.89 12.33
N HIS A 87 0.63 -4.00 11.34
CA HIS A 87 -0.42 -3.74 10.36
C HIS A 87 -0.76 -4.97 9.52
N GLN A 88 0.24 -5.72 9.05
CA GLN A 88 0.01 -6.96 8.30
C GLN A 88 -0.75 -7.98 9.16
N LYS A 89 -0.35 -8.15 10.43
CA LYS A 89 -1.04 -9.03 11.37
C LYS A 89 -2.50 -8.63 11.59
N ILE A 90 -2.77 -7.34 11.81
CA ILE A 90 -4.14 -6.82 11.99
C ILE A 90 -5.00 -7.10 10.74
N HIS A 91 -4.45 -6.87 9.54
CA HIS A 91 -5.17 -7.12 8.30
C HIS A 91 -5.51 -8.61 8.12
N THR A 92 -4.54 -9.50 8.35
CA THR A 92 -4.76 -10.95 8.28
C THR A 92 -5.81 -11.41 9.28
N ILE A 93 -5.74 -10.94 10.53
CA ILE A 93 -6.73 -11.25 11.57
C ILE A 93 -8.13 -10.77 11.13
N SER A 94 -8.26 -9.54 10.62
CA SER A 94 -9.54 -9.00 10.18
C SER A 94 -10.13 -9.79 9.00
N SER A 95 -9.30 -10.20 8.03
CA SER A 95 -9.74 -11.06 6.93
C SER A 95 -10.18 -12.44 7.41
N ASP A 96 -9.49 -13.02 8.39
CA ASP A 96 -9.85 -14.31 8.97
C ASP A 96 -11.11 -14.25 9.84
N GLU A 97 -11.29 -13.18 10.61
CA GLU A 97 -12.52 -12.90 11.34
C GLU A 97 -13.70 -12.72 10.39
N PHE A 98 -13.50 -12.02 9.27
CA PHE A 98 -14.51 -11.88 8.24
C PHE A 98 -14.88 -13.25 7.65
N ARG A 99 -13.90 -14.09 7.29
CA ARG A 99 -14.15 -15.47 6.82
C ARG A 99 -14.95 -16.29 7.82
N LYS A 100 -14.61 -16.23 9.11
CA LYS A 100 -15.39 -16.89 10.18
C LYS A 100 -16.82 -16.35 10.25
N SER A 101 -16.99 -15.04 10.16
CA SER A 101 -18.32 -14.43 10.12
C SER A 101 -19.14 -14.89 8.90
N LEU A 102 -18.52 -15.20 7.75
CA LEU A 102 -19.25 -15.76 6.60
C LEU A 102 -19.78 -17.17 6.87
N LYS A 103 -19.08 -17.94 7.72
CA LYS A 103 -19.47 -19.32 8.09
C LYS A 103 -20.65 -19.34 9.06
N GLU A 104 -20.67 -18.40 10.00
CA GLU A 104 -21.66 -18.35 11.09
C GLU A 104 -22.90 -17.52 10.73
N ALA A 105 -22.84 -16.66 9.71
CA ALA A 105 -23.94 -15.76 9.37
C ALA A 105 -25.11 -16.48 8.67
N SER A 106 -26.33 -16.14 9.10
CA SER A 106 -27.55 -16.40 8.33
C SER A 106 -27.57 -15.57 7.03
N ILE A 107 -28.37 -16.00 6.05
CA ILE A 107 -28.47 -15.39 4.71
C ILE A 107 -28.74 -13.87 4.79
N ASP A 108 -29.64 -13.44 5.66
CA ASP A 108 -29.97 -12.02 5.83
C ASP A 108 -28.84 -11.20 6.44
N ASN A 109 -28.00 -11.82 7.28
CA ASN A 109 -26.82 -11.17 7.85
C ASN A 109 -25.65 -11.12 6.85
N LEU A 110 -25.56 -12.11 5.95
CA LEU A 110 -24.54 -12.14 4.90
C LEU A 110 -24.71 -10.95 3.94
N LYS A 111 -25.95 -10.70 3.49
CA LYS A 111 -26.28 -9.56 2.61
C LYS A 111 -25.99 -8.18 3.23
N ARG A 112 -25.93 -8.09 4.57
CA ARG A 112 -25.62 -6.85 5.29
C ARG A 112 -24.12 -6.59 5.46
N LYS A 113 -23.29 -7.63 5.34
CA LYS A 113 -21.83 -7.57 5.58
C LYS A 113 -20.99 -7.70 4.32
N VAL A 114 -21.57 -8.23 3.25
CA VAL A 114 -20.83 -8.65 2.05
C VAL A 114 -21.26 -7.84 0.84
N VAL A 115 -20.27 -7.40 0.07
CA VAL A 115 -20.47 -6.86 -1.26
C VAL A 115 -19.90 -7.84 -2.27
N ALA A 116 -20.74 -8.30 -3.18
CA ALA A 116 -20.32 -9.08 -4.33
C ALA A 116 -20.62 -8.31 -5.62
N ASN A 117 -19.83 -8.57 -6.67
CA ASN A 117 -20.12 -8.05 -8.00
C ASN A 117 -21.40 -8.66 -8.61
N GLU A 118 -21.71 -9.90 -8.23
CA GLU A 118 -22.96 -10.56 -8.60
C GLU A 118 -23.57 -11.34 -7.43
N ASP A 119 -24.91 -11.25 -7.33
CA ASP A 119 -25.72 -11.95 -6.32
C ASP A 119 -25.55 -13.48 -6.39
N TYR A 120 -25.25 -14.03 -7.57
CA TYR A 120 -24.99 -15.45 -7.76
C TYR A 120 -23.96 -16.02 -6.78
N THR A 121 -22.93 -15.23 -6.47
CA THR A 121 -21.88 -15.66 -5.53
C THR A 121 -22.41 -15.79 -4.11
N LEU A 122 -23.34 -14.91 -3.70
CA LEU A 122 -23.99 -14.96 -2.40
C LEU A 122 -24.95 -16.16 -2.33
N ASP A 123 -25.65 -16.45 -3.43
CA ASP A 123 -26.51 -17.62 -3.53
C ASP A 123 -25.71 -18.92 -3.46
N GLU A 124 -24.56 -19.02 -4.12
CA GLU A 124 -23.66 -20.18 -4.04
C GLU A 124 -23.08 -20.40 -2.64
N ILE A 125 -22.80 -19.33 -1.89
CA ILE A 125 -22.39 -19.42 -0.48
C ILE A 125 -23.55 -19.93 0.37
N SER A 126 -24.76 -19.38 0.18
CA SER A 126 -25.95 -19.76 0.94
C SER A 126 -26.38 -21.21 0.72
N SER A 127 -26.22 -21.71 -0.52
CA SER A 127 -26.51 -23.09 -0.90
C SER A 127 -25.40 -24.09 -0.49
N SER A 128 -24.39 -23.63 0.26
CA SER A 128 -23.24 -24.44 0.71
C SER A 128 -22.39 -25.05 -0.42
N SER A 129 -22.56 -24.59 -1.67
CA SER A 129 -21.75 -25.00 -2.82
C SER A 129 -20.33 -24.45 -2.71
N LEU A 130 -20.20 -23.23 -2.18
CA LEU A 130 -18.94 -22.58 -1.86
C LEU A 130 -18.68 -22.60 -0.36
N GLN A 131 -17.55 -23.16 0.05
CA GLN A 131 -17.13 -23.20 1.44
C GLN A 131 -16.23 -21.99 1.76
N PRO A 132 -16.59 -21.09 2.69
CA PRO A 132 -15.79 -19.91 3.03
C PRO A 132 -14.35 -20.22 3.46
N ASP A 133 -14.12 -21.41 4.03
CA ASP A 133 -12.78 -21.89 4.44
C ASP A 133 -11.82 -22.05 3.25
N GLN A 134 -12.33 -22.18 2.02
CA GLN A 134 -11.54 -22.31 0.79
C GLN A 134 -11.29 -20.95 0.10
N PHE A 135 -11.71 -19.84 0.70
CA PHE A 135 -11.64 -18.53 0.06
C PHE A 135 -10.27 -17.91 0.23
N PHE A 136 -9.61 -17.60 -0.89
CA PHE A 136 -8.28 -17.01 -0.89
C PHE A 136 -8.37 -15.48 -0.81
N ASP A 137 -7.54 -14.86 0.02
CA ASP A 137 -7.42 -13.40 0.06
C ASP A 137 -6.59 -12.95 -1.14
N VAL A 138 -7.16 -12.07 -1.95
CA VAL A 138 -6.52 -11.50 -3.15
C VAL A 138 -6.10 -10.05 -2.94
N GLY A 139 -6.15 -9.56 -1.70
CA GLY A 139 -5.76 -8.21 -1.27
C GLY A 139 -6.85 -7.15 -1.49
N VAL A 140 -7.82 -7.37 -2.37
CA VAL A 140 -8.99 -6.49 -2.59
C VAL A 140 -10.31 -7.14 -2.14
N GLY A 141 -10.23 -8.36 -1.62
CA GLY A 141 -11.36 -9.19 -1.24
C GLY A 141 -10.98 -10.66 -1.19
N LEU A 142 -12.01 -11.50 -1.12
CA LEU A 142 -11.92 -12.95 -1.12
C LEU A 142 -12.29 -13.52 -2.50
N CYS A 143 -11.52 -14.53 -2.91
CA CYS A 143 -11.74 -15.30 -4.13
C CYS A 143 -12.17 -16.73 -3.79
N PRO A 144 -13.43 -17.11 -4.10
CA PRO A 144 -13.93 -18.47 -3.87
C PRO A 144 -13.29 -19.55 -4.72
N LYS A 145 -12.75 -19.18 -5.89
CA LYS A 145 -12.24 -20.14 -6.90
C LYS A 145 -10.71 -20.17 -6.96
N GLY A 146 -10.00 -19.45 -6.08
CA GLY A 146 -8.53 -19.43 -6.04
C GLY A 146 -7.83 -19.05 -7.36
N GLY A 147 -8.51 -18.32 -8.25
CA GLY A 147 -7.99 -17.95 -9.58
C GLY A 147 -8.25 -18.97 -10.70
N ALA A 148 -8.94 -20.09 -10.45
CA ALA A 148 -9.24 -21.09 -11.48
C ALA A 148 -10.30 -20.64 -12.50
N ALA A 149 -11.13 -19.66 -12.15
CA ALA A 149 -12.27 -19.23 -12.97
C ALA A 149 -12.15 -17.77 -13.48
N CYS A 150 -10.93 -17.27 -13.69
CA CYS A 150 -10.70 -15.90 -14.21
C CYS A 150 -11.18 -15.69 -15.67
N ALA A 151 -11.63 -16.74 -16.35
CA ALA A 151 -12.28 -16.65 -17.66
C ALA A 151 -13.71 -16.06 -17.58
N GLU A 152 -14.29 -15.93 -16.38
CA GLU A 152 -15.59 -15.32 -16.14
C GLU A 152 -15.43 -14.00 -15.37
N GLY A 153 -15.32 -12.90 -16.11
CA GLY A 153 -15.41 -11.55 -15.57
C GLY A 153 -16.84 -11.07 -15.40
N THR A 154 -17.03 -9.79 -15.08
CA THR A 154 -18.36 -9.14 -14.98
C THR A 154 -18.95 -8.77 -16.35
N ARG A 155 -18.10 -8.56 -17.36
CA ARG A 155 -18.55 -8.16 -18.70
C ARG A 155 -19.13 -9.35 -19.47
N ARG A 156 -20.30 -9.15 -20.07
CA ARG A 156 -20.94 -10.13 -20.97
C ARG A 156 -20.80 -9.72 -22.44
N VAL A 157 -20.47 -10.68 -23.30
CA VAL A 157 -20.41 -10.52 -24.76
C VAL A 157 -21.19 -11.67 -25.40
N GLY A 158 -22.22 -11.36 -26.18
CA GLY A 158 -23.07 -12.40 -26.81
C GLY A 158 -23.78 -13.31 -25.80
N GLY A 159 -24.15 -12.79 -24.63
CA GLY A 159 -24.82 -13.55 -23.56
C GLY A 159 -23.90 -14.45 -22.71
N ARG A 160 -22.60 -14.51 -23.02
CA ARG A 160 -21.60 -15.25 -22.22
C ARG A 160 -20.69 -14.30 -21.46
N TYR A 161 -20.18 -14.75 -20.32
CA TYR A 161 -19.14 -14.03 -19.61
C TYR A 161 -17.87 -13.99 -20.43
N SER A 162 -17.25 -12.81 -20.48
CA SER A 162 -15.96 -12.62 -21.11
C SER A 162 -14.84 -12.74 -20.08
N PRO A 163 -13.63 -13.15 -20.50
CA PRO A 163 -12.47 -13.16 -19.62
C PRO A 163 -12.23 -11.79 -18.98
N VAL A 164 -11.72 -11.82 -17.76
CA VAL A 164 -11.33 -10.61 -17.05
C VAL A 164 -10.31 -9.82 -17.90
N LYS A 165 -10.61 -8.54 -18.18
CA LYS A 165 -9.69 -7.68 -18.92
C LYS A 165 -8.44 -7.39 -18.10
N GLY A 166 -7.29 -7.33 -18.78
CA GLY A 166 -5.98 -7.18 -18.13
C GLY A 166 -5.37 -8.49 -17.60
N GLY A 167 -6.03 -9.64 -17.84
CA GLY A 167 -5.51 -10.96 -17.54
C GLY A 167 -5.95 -11.53 -16.18
N PRO A 168 -5.47 -12.74 -15.84
CA PRO A 168 -5.79 -13.37 -14.57
C PRO A 168 -5.35 -12.49 -13.39
N ARG A 169 -6.11 -12.53 -12.29
CA ARG A 169 -5.92 -11.73 -11.06
C ARG A 169 -6.31 -10.24 -11.12
N ASN A 170 -6.99 -9.75 -12.17
CA ASN A 170 -7.70 -8.47 -12.06
C ASN A 170 -9.07 -8.67 -11.38
N CYS A 171 -9.01 -9.00 -10.07
CA CYS A 171 -10.17 -9.45 -9.30
C CYS A 171 -11.31 -8.43 -9.22
N VAL A 172 -11.02 -7.13 -9.37
CA VAL A 172 -12.03 -6.06 -9.36
C VAL A 172 -13.08 -6.25 -10.45
N GLN A 173 -12.67 -6.76 -11.62
CA GLN A 173 -13.57 -7.07 -12.73
C GLN A 173 -14.01 -8.55 -12.75
N CYS A 174 -13.71 -9.32 -11.70
CA CYS A 174 -14.12 -10.71 -11.61
C CYS A 174 -15.52 -10.80 -11.03
N ARG A 175 -16.36 -11.64 -11.64
CA ARG A 175 -17.70 -11.96 -11.17
C ARG A 175 -17.71 -12.53 -9.75
N PHE A 176 -16.73 -13.37 -9.44
CA PHE A 176 -16.65 -14.12 -8.19
C PHE A 176 -16.03 -13.35 -7.02
N LEU A 177 -15.65 -12.10 -7.21
CA LEU A 177 -15.04 -11.31 -6.14
C LEU A 177 -16.07 -11.03 -5.05
N ILE A 178 -15.68 -11.36 -3.83
CA ILE A 178 -16.41 -11.04 -2.60
C ILE A 178 -15.57 -10.03 -1.84
N SER A 179 -16.17 -8.93 -1.40
CA SER A 179 -15.51 -7.92 -0.60
C SER A 179 -16.41 -7.48 0.56
N GLY A 180 -15.92 -6.56 1.37
CA GLY A 180 -16.58 -6.07 2.57
C GLY A 180 -15.73 -5.02 3.28
N GLU A 181 -16.18 -4.61 4.47
CA GLU A 181 -15.55 -3.53 5.25
C GLU A 181 -14.04 -3.69 5.47
N PRO A 182 -13.47 -4.88 5.76
CA PRO A 182 -12.03 -5.04 5.95
C PRO A 182 -11.15 -4.57 4.78
N TRP A 183 -11.69 -4.64 3.54
CA TRP A 183 -10.95 -4.29 2.34
C TRP A 183 -11.18 -2.85 1.87
N LEU A 184 -11.90 -2.00 2.62
CA LEU A 184 -12.16 -0.61 2.25
C LEU A 184 -10.85 0.17 2.03
N ILE A 185 -9.87 -0.01 2.92
CA ILE A 185 -8.55 0.62 2.82
C ILE A 185 -7.75 0.03 1.63
N PRO A 186 -7.55 -1.30 1.52
CA PRO A 186 -6.91 -1.89 0.35
C PRO A 186 -7.54 -1.49 -1.00
N LEU A 187 -8.86 -1.41 -1.09
CA LEU A 187 -9.58 -0.95 -2.28
C LEU A 187 -9.28 0.53 -2.57
N THR A 188 -9.28 1.37 -1.55
CA THR A 188 -8.93 2.80 -1.71
C THR A 188 -7.49 2.95 -2.22
N LEU A 189 -6.54 2.20 -1.65
CA LEU A 189 -5.14 2.20 -2.11
C LEU A 189 -5.02 1.70 -3.55
N LYS A 190 -5.77 0.63 -3.90
CA LYS A 190 -5.84 0.12 -5.27
C LYS A 190 -6.37 1.17 -6.23
N GLN A 191 -7.40 1.93 -5.86
CA GLN A 191 -7.96 3.01 -6.65
C GLN A 191 -6.92 4.10 -6.90
N GLN A 192 -6.22 4.56 -5.85
CA GLN A 192 -5.18 5.60 -5.98
C GLN A 192 -4.02 5.14 -6.87
N HIS A 193 -3.59 3.88 -6.72
CA HIS A 193 -2.56 3.30 -7.58
C HIS A 193 -2.98 3.26 -9.06
N LEU A 194 -4.23 2.92 -9.34
CA LEU A 194 -4.77 2.94 -10.70
C LEU A 194 -4.83 4.36 -11.25
N ILE A 195 -5.31 5.33 -10.47
CA ILE A 195 -5.35 6.75 -10.86
C ILE A 195 -3.96 7.28 -11.20
N ALA A 196 -2.97 7.01 -10.34
CA ALA A 196 -1.59 7.44 -10.57
C ALA A 196 -1.01 6.86 -11.87
N LYS A 197 -1.30 5.59 -12.18
CA LYS A 197 -0.92 4.97 -13.46
C LYS A 197 -1.65 5.60 -14.64
N THR A 198 -2.94 5.85 -14.52
CA THR A 198 -3.73 6.52 -15.57
C THR A 198 -3.16 7.90 -15.88
N GLN A 199 -2.76 8.68 -14.88
CA GLN A 199 -2.12 9.98 -15.09
C GLN A 199 -0.84 9.88 -15.95
N THR A 200 0.00 8.86 -15.72
CA THR A 200 1.20 8.65 -16.54
C THR A 200 0.86 8.30 -17.99
N LEU A 201 -0.17 7.49 -18.21
CA LEU A 201 -0.65 7.17 -19.55
C LEU A 201 -1.29 8.37 -20.24
N THR A 202 -2.06 9.19 -19.52
CA THR A 202 -2.63 10.44 -20.04
C THR A 202 -1.54 11.44 -20.43
N ALA A 203 -0.46 11.54 -19.66
CA ALA A 203 0.68 12.37 -20.04
C ALA A 203 1.34 11.88 -21.33
N ARG A 204 1.50 10.55 -21.50
CA ARG A 204 2.01 9.96 -22.73
C ARG A 204 1.08 10.19 -23.92
N HIS A 205 -0.22 10.04 -23.73
CA HIS A 205 -1.23 10.31 -24.76
C HIS A 205 -1.17 11.76 -25.25
N LYS A 206 -1.07 12.74 -24.33
CA LYS A 206 -0.88 14.15 -24.68
C LYS A 206 0.39 14.42 -25.48
N GLU A 207 1.50 13.77 -25.12
CA GLU A 207 2.76 13.88 -25.85
C GLU A 207 2.62 13.32 -27.28
N LEU A 208 1.94 12.18 -27.44
CA LEU A 208 1.67 11.58 -28.75
C LEU A 208 0.75 12.46 -29.60
N ASP A 209 -0.27 13.06 -29.01
CA ASP A 209 -1.16 14.01 -29.68
C ASP A 209 -0.36 15.23 -30.18
N GLN A 210 0.53 15.79 -29.36
CA GLN A 210 1.39 16.89 -29.76
C GLN A 210 2.30 16.49 -30.94
N GLN A 211 2.97 15.34 -30.86
CA GLN A 211 3.81 14.82 -31.95
C GLN A 211 3.00 14.58 -33.24
N SER A 212 1.75 14.13 -33.11
CA SER A 212 0.83 13.95 -34.23
C SER A 212 0.46 15.28 -34.89
N GLU A 213 0.16 16.32 -34.12
CA GLU A 213 -0.11 17.67 -34.66
C GLU A 213 1.12 18.28 -35.34
N GLU A 214 2.31 18.16 -34.73
CA GLU A 214 3.57 18.59 -35.33
C GLU A 214 3.86 17.87 -36.66
N ALA A 215 3.64 16.55 -36.71
CA ALA A 215 3.78 15.76 -37.93
C ALA A 215 2.74 16.13 -39.01
N LYS A 216 1.51 16.53 -38.61
CA LYS A 216 0.48 17.05 -39.54
C LYS A 216 0.92 18.38 -40.15
N ILE A 217 1.50 19.27 -39.35
CA ILE A 217 2.04 20.56 -39.81
C ILE A 217 3.19 20.32 -40.79
N ALA A 218 4.19 19.50 -40.41
CA ALA A 218 5.33 19.16 -41.27
C ALA A 218 4.87 18.55 -42.62
N ARG A 219 3.82 17.72 -42.60
CA ARG A 219 3.23 17.18 -43.84
C ARG A 219 2.63 18.26 -44.74
N LEU A 220 1.99 19.28 -44.17
CA LEU A 220 1.44 20.41 -44.94
C LEU A 220 2.56 21.26 -45.55
N GLU A 221 3.65 21.46 -44.82
CA GLU A 221 4.84 22.18 -45.31
C GLU A 221 5.54 21.42 -46.44
N ALA A 222 5.77 20.12 -46.28
CA ALA A 222 6.31 19.27 -47.35
C ALA A 222 5.43 19.28 -48.61
N LYS A 223 4.10 19.31 -48.43
CA LYS A 223 3.15 19.43 -49.55
C LYS A 223 3.26 20.78 -50.27
N LYS A 224 3.50 21.88 -49.54
CA LYS A 224 3.74 23.21 -50.14
C LYS A 224 5.09 23.26 -50.87
N ALA A 225 6.12 22.62 -50.33
CA ALA A 225 7.47 22.56 -50.90
C ALA A 225 7.57 21.61 -52.11
N GLY A 226 6.63 20.69 -52.30
CA GLY A 226 6.65 19.72 -53.39
C GLY A 226 7.58 18.53 -53.17
N ASP A 227 8.07 18.32 -51.94
CA ASP A 227 8.96 17.21 -51.60
C ASP A 227 8.16 15.91 -51.42
N THR A 228 8.27 15.01 -52.41
CA THR A 228 7.54 13.74 -52.43
C THR A 228 8.12 12.70 -51.47
N ALA A 229 9.42 12.77 -51.18
CA ALA A 229 10.09 11.85 -50.27
C ALA A 229 9.69 12.15 -48.81
N GLU A 230 9.78 13.42 -48.42
CA GLU A 230 9.42 13.83 -47.06
C GLU A 230 7.92 13.69 -46.81
N LEU A 231 7.08 13.91 -47.82
CA LEU A 231 5.63 13.67 -47.70
C LEU A 231 5.31 12.19 -47.44
N THR A 232 6.03 11.26 -48.08
CA THR A 232 5.86 9.82 -47.84
C THR A 232 6.32 9.43 -46.44
N ARG A 233 7.45 9.99 -45.98
CA ARG A 233 7.96 9.80 -44.62
C ARG A 233 6.98 10.30 -43.56
N CYS A 234 6.46 11.52 -43.70
CA CYS A 234 5.47 12.09 -42.78
C CYS A 234 4.17 11.27 -42.74
N ARG A 235 3.71 10.71 -43.87
CA ARG A 235 2.55 9.79 -43.88
C ARG A 235 2.81 8.51 -43.09
N GLN A 236 3.99 7.92 -43.21
CA GLN A 236 4.35 6.71 -42.45
C GLN A 236 4.45 7.02 -40.95
N ALA A 237 5.08 8.14 -40.59
CA ALA A 237 5.18 8.60 -39.21
C ALA A 237 3.80 8.86 -38.58
N LEU A 238 2.90 9.53 -39.31
CA LEU A 238 1.53 9.77 -38.82
C LEU A 238 0.77 8.47 -38.57
N LYS A 239 0.85 7.49 -39.48
CA LYS A 239 0.21 6.19 -39.26
C LYS A 239 0.76 5.47 -38.04
N ALA A 240 2.07 5.57 -37.80
CA ALA A 240 2.69 4.96 -36.62
C ALA A 240 2.19 5.63 -35.33
N LEU A 241 2.13 6.97 -35.32
CA LEU A 241 1.61 7.75 -34.19
C LEU A 241 0.12 7.50 -33.95
N GLU A 242 -0.71 7.44 -35.01
CA GLU A 242 -2.14 7.12 -34.92
C GLU A 242 -2.35 5.74 -34.28
N ASN A 243 -1.61 4.72 -34.71
CA ASN A 243 -1.67 3.40 -34.08
C ASN A 243 -1.24 3.44 -32.59
N GLU A 244 -0.20 4.21 -32.25
CA GLU A 244 0.25 4.34 -30.86
C GLU A 244 -0.79 5.07 -29.99
N ILE A 245 -1.45 6.09 -30.54
CA ILE A 245 -2.57 6.79 -29.89
C ILE A 245 -3.73 5.81 -29.65
N GLU A 246 -4.17 5.08 -30.67
CA GLU A 246 -5.26 4.10 -30.53
C GLU A 246 -4.97 3.04 -29.46
N THR A 247 -3.74 2.52 -29.42
CA THR A 247 -3.34 1.56 -28.38
C THR A 247 -3.31 2.18 -26.99
N THR A 248 -2.82 3.42 -26.86
CA THR A 248 -2.79 4.14 -25.59
C THR A 248 -4.21 4.46 -25.10
N GLU A 249 -5.11 4.85 -25.98
CA GLU A 249 -6.52 5.07 -25.68
C GLU A 249 -7.22 3.79 -25.24
N ALA A 250 -6.95 2.67 -25.89
CA ALA A 250 -7.47 1.37 -25.45
C ALA A 250 -7.00 1.02 -24.03
N HIS A 251 -5.72 1.26 -23.72
CA HIS A 251 -5.17 1.07 -22.37
C HIS A 251 -5.80 2.02 -21.34
N LEU A 252 -6.02 3.29 -21.70
CA LEU A 252 -6.71 4.26 -20.84
C LEU A 252 -8.14 3.80 -20.54
N HIS A 253 -8.89 3.38 -21.57
CA HIS A 253 -10.25 2.89 -21.41
C HIS A 253 -10.33 1.69 -20.46
N ASP A 254 -9.42 0.72 -20.61
CA ASP A 254 -9.34 -0.43 -19.71
C ASP A 254 -9.02 -0.02 -18.27
N ARG A 255 -8.15 0.96 -18.06
CA ARG A 255 -7.84 1.49 -16.71
C ARG A 255 -8.99 2.26 -16.09
N PHE A 256 -9.74 3.03 -16.88
CA PHE A 256 -10.95 3.70 -16.38
C PHE A 256 -12.03 2.70 -15.99
N ALA A 257 -12.18 1.60 -16.73
CA ALA A 257 -13.06 0.50 -16.35
C ALA A 257 -12.64 -0.10 -15.00
N ASP A 258 -11.35 -0.35 -14.78
CA ASP A 258 -10.83 -0.82 -13.48
C ASP A 258 -11.14 0.17 -12.35
N ILE A 259 -10.86 1.47 -12.54
CA ILE A 259 -11.11 2.51 -11.54
C ILE A 259 -12.60 2.59 -11.18
N THR A 260 -13.47 2.49 -12.19
CA THR A 260 -14.92 2.54 -12.01
C THR A 260 -15.41 1.32 -11.22
N ALA A 261 -14.89 0.13 -11.53
CA ALA A 261 -15.24 -1.09 -10.81
C ALA A 261 -14.74 -1.08 -9.35
N VAL A 262 -13.56 -0.52 -9.08
CA VAL A 262 -13.09 -0.31 -7.69
C VAL A 262 -14.01 0.69 -6.99
N HIS A 263 -14.36 1.79 -7.66
CA HIS A 263 -15.20 2.81 -7.07
C HIS A 263 -16.60 2.29 -6.73
N SER A 264 -17.22 1.50 -7.61
CA SER A 264 -18.52 0.89 -7.34
C SER A 264 -18.45 -0.02 -6.11
N LEU A 265 -17.40 -0.83 -5.98
CA LEU A 265 -17.18 -1.67 -4.79
C LEU A 265 -17.05 -0.83 -3.51
N ILE A 266 -16.22 0.22 -3.53
CA ILE A 266 -16.06 1.13 -2.38
C ILE A 266 -17.39 1.77 -2.00
N LYS A 267 -18.16 2.23 -2.99
CA LYS A 267 -19.48 2.83 -2.78
C LYS A 267 -20.44 1.81 -2.16
N SER A 268 -20.53 0.61 -2.72
CA SER A 268 -21.39 -0.45 -2.20
C SER A 268 -21.01 -0.88 -0.78
N ILE A 269 -19.72 -0.91 -0.44
CA ILE A 269 -19.27 -1.23 0.93
C ILE A 269 -19.73 -0.14 1.90
N ARG A 270 -19.61 1.13 1.52
CA ARG A 270 -20.06 2.27 2.34
C ARG A 270 -21.57 2.34 2.52
N GLU A 271 -22.33 1.85 1.54
CA GLU A 271 -23.79 1.78 1.59
C GLU A 271 -24.30 0.60 2.44
N LEU A 272 -23.42 -0.31 2.88
CA LEU A 272 -23.82 -1.37 3.79
C LEU A 272 -24.36 -0.76 5.09
N PRO A 273 -25.48 -1.28 5.62
CA PRO A 273 -26.04 -0.77 6.86
C PRO A 273 -25.03 -0.98 7.99
N ASN A 274 -24.61 0.10 8.65
CA ASN A 274 -23.86 0.04 9.90
C ASN A 274 -24.61 -0.92 10.83
N SER A 275 -24.03 -2.08 11.13
CA SER A 275 -24.55 -3.03 12.11
C SER A 275 -24.31 -2.50 13.53
N GLY A 276 -24.57 -1.22 13.77
CA GLY A 276 -24.38 -0.51 15.03
C GLY A 276 -25.66 -0.49 15.87
N GLY A 277 -26.25 -1.67 16.08
CA GLY A 277 -27.45 -1.83 16.92
C GLY A 277 -27.45 -3.10 17.75
N GLY A 278 -26.29 -3.76 17.95
CA GLY A 278 -26.15 -4.93 18.78
C GLY A 278 -24.77 -4.97 19.43
N GLU A 279 -24.75 -5.04 20.76
CA GLU A 279 -23.57 -5.12 21.61
C GLU A 279 -22.65 -6.29 21.19
N ASN A 280 -21.33 -6.08 21.23
CA ASN A 280 -20.24 -7.04 20.99
C ASN A 280 -19.77 -7.30 19.55
N LEU A 281 -19.43 -6.24 18.81
CA LEU A 281 -18.31 -6.30 17.87
C LEU A 281 -17.36 -5.14 18.20
N PRO A 282 -16.03 -5.33 18.24
CA PRO A 282 -15.09 -4.21 18.27
C PRO A 282 -15.17 -3.54 16.90
N ALA A 283 -16.20 -2.71 16.71
CA ALA A 283 -16.18 -1.66 15.72
C ALA A 283 -14.96 -0.81 16.07
N LEU A 284 -13.93 -0.86 15.24
CA LEU A 284 -12.93 0.21 15.23
C LEU A 284 -13.73 1.51 15.12
N ILE A 285 -13.64 2.29 16.19
CA ILE A 285 -14.37 3.52 16.39
C ILE A 285 -13.97 4.48 15.25
N ALA A 286 -14.72 4.44 14.15
CA ALA A 286 -14.80 5.50 13.18
C ALA A 286 -15.73 6.57 13.77
N HIS A 287 -15.29 7.23 14.85
CA HIS A 287 -16.04 8.38 15.40
C HIS A 287 -15.99 9.61 14.49
N GLU A 288 -15.15 9.55 13.46
CA GLU A 288 -15.36 10.33 12.25
C GLU A 288 -15.88 9.34 11.23
N ASN A 289 -17.15 9.52 10.82
CA ASN A 289 -17.60 9.05 9.51
C ASN A 289 -16.41 9.20 8.58
N PHE A 290 -16.00 8.15 7.87
CA PHE A 290 -15.01 8.24 6.81
C PHE A 290 -15.56 9.27 5.83
N SER A 291 -15.24 10.53 6.09
CA SER A 291 -16.05 11.63 5.61
C SER A 291 -15.82 11.63 4.12
N ASP A 292 -16.92 11.83 3.40
CA ASP A 292 -16.94 11.98 1.96
C ASP A 292 -16.05 13.18 1.62
N HIS A 293 -14.74 12.96 1.60
CA HIS A 293 -13.81 13.81 0.92
C HIS A 293 -14.16 13.54 -0.53
N GLY A 294 -15.11 14.32 -1.04
CA GLY A 294 -15.44 14.35 -2.44
C GLY A 294 -14.15 14.40 -3.24
N TYR A 295 -14.17 13.77 -4.40
CA TYR A 295 -13.03 13.75 -5.30
C TYR A 295 -12.53 15.18 -5.56
N GLY A 296 -11.39 15.52 -4.95
CA GLY A 296 -10.68 16.76 -5.22
C GLY A 296 -9.62 16.49 -6.27
N GLU A 297 -9.46 17.42 -7.22
CA GLU A 297 -8.27 17.42 -8.07
C GLU A 297 -7.05 17.64 -7.18
N GLY A 298 -6.21 16.61 -7.09
CA GLY A 298 -4.97 16.62 -6.32
C GLY A 298 -3.77 16.53 -7.26
N THR A 299 -2.68 17.18 -6.89
CA THR A 299 -1.40 16.98 -7.56
C THR A 299 -0.93 15.53 -7.42
N ARG A 300 -0.12 15.03 -8.36
CA ARG A 300 0.50 13.70 -8.25
C ARG A 300 1.27 13.55 -6.94
N PHE A 301 1.88 14.63 -6.45
CA PHE A 301 2.56 14.65 -5.15
C PHE A 301 1.59 14.40 -4.00
N GLN A 302 0.43 15.09 -3.96
CA GLN A 302 -0.59 14.85 -2.94
C GLN A 302 -1.17 13.43 -2.99
N GLN A 303 -1.31 12.85 -4.18
CA GLN A 303 -1.76 11.46 -4.31
C GLN A 303 -0.72 10.47 -3.78
N LEU A 304 0.55 10.66 -4.14
CA LEU A 304 1.66 9.85 -3.61
C LEU A 304 1.80 10.02 -2.10
N ASP A 305 1.70 11.25 -1.61
CA ASP A 305 1.67 11.58 -0.19
C ASP A 305 0.51 10.87 0.51
N THR A 306 -0.70 10.86 -0.08
CA THR A 306 -1.84 10.13 0.47
C THR A 306 -1.58 8.61 0.52
N VAL A 307 -0.90 8.05 -0.47
CA VAL A 307 -0.57 6.61 -0.51
C VAL A 307 0.54 6.26 0.49
N LEU A 308 1.53 7.14 0.67
CA LEU A 308 2.70 6.91 1.54
C LEU A 308 2.43 7.30 3.01
N ASN A 309 1.67 8.37 3.23
CA ASN A 309 1.40 9.00 4.52
C ASN A 309 -0.04 8.80 5.02
N ARG A 310 -0.84 7.90 4.43
CA ARG A 310 -1.90 7.21 5.19
C ARG A 310 -1.31 5.94 5.82
N PRO A 311 -0.68 6.03 7.01
CA PRO A 311 -0.73 4.89 7.90
C PRO A 311 -2.22 4.66 8.21
N VAL A 312 -2.61 3.40 8.32
CA VAL A 312 -3.98 2.90 8.59
C VAL A 312 -4.62 3.48 9.88
N PHE A 313 -3.90 4.35 10.60
CA PHE A 313 -4.40 5.13 11.73
C PHE A 313 -4.83 6.55 11.32
N THR A 314 -6.14 6.79 11.23
CA THR A 314 -6.69 8.12 11.53
C THR A 314 -6.72 8.30 13.05
N GLY A 315 -5.54 8.47 13.64
CA GLY A 315 -5.38 9.05 14.96
C GLY A 315 -5.13 10.54 14.81
N GLY A 316 -6.19 11.35 14.91
CA GLY A 316 -6.17 12.80 15.13
C GLY A 316 -5.08 13.60 14.41
N GLN A 317 -5.26 13.90 13.11
CA GLN A 317 -4.55 15.02 12.51
C GLN A 317 -5.27 16.34 12.82
N ASN A 318 -5.10 16.81 14.06
CA ASN A 318 -5.07 18.25 14.28
C ASN A 318 -3.63 18.69 14.04
N SER A 319 -3.39 19.25 12.84
CA SER A 319 -2.13 19.85 12.44
C SER A 319 -1.63 20.84 13.50
N ARG A 320 -0.55 20.49 14.20
CA ARG A 320 0.46 21.45 14.63
C ARG A 320 1.80 20.97 14.10
N ARG A 321 2.24 21.61 13.02
CA ARG A 321 3.61 21.58 12.51
C ARG A 321 4.56 21.77 13.70
N ILE A 322 5.30 20.73 14.07
CA ILE A 322 6.50 20.90 14.88
C ILE A 322 7.55 21.43 13.91
N ALA A 323 7.67 22.75 13.84
CA ALA A 323 8.82 23.40 13.25
C ALA A 323 10.02 23.11 14.16
N CYS A 324 10.88 22.19 13.74
CA CYS A 324 12.24 22.11 14.25
C CYS A 324 12.98 23.35 13.74
N TYR A 325 12.91 24.46 14.50
CA TYR A 325 13.93 25.48 14.42
C TYR A 325 15.10 25.03 15.30
N GLY A 326 16.24 24.84 14.66
CA GLY A 326 17.51 24.69 15.34
C GLY A 326 17.87 25.97 16.08
N THR A 327 18.38 25.77 17.29
CA THR A 327 19.35 26.63 17.97
C THR A 327 20.34 25.71 18.65
#